data_AF-A0A929SJ67-F1
#
_entry.id   AF-A0A929SJ67-F1
#
_cell.length_a   1.000
_cell.length_b   1.000
_cell.length_c   1.000
_cell.angle_alpha   90.00
_cell.angle_beta   90.00
_cell.angle_gamma   90.00
#
_symmetry.space_group_name_H-M   'P 1'
#
loop_
_entity.id
_entity.type
_entity.pdbx_description
1 polymer ?
#
loop_
_entity_poly.entity_id
_entity_poly.type
_entity_poly.pdbx_seq_one_letter_code
_entity_poly.pdbx_strand_id
1 'polypeptide(L)'
;MTNHFGDMAKNSKMILFIGANSAVANPVGGMKHALQARDRNGAKIVVVDPNFTRTAAKADMFIRIRPGTDIAFVYGMLHLIFKNGWEDKELIKTRTYAVEEIRAEAEKWDPKEVADVTGCKEEELIEFTRMFATTKPATLCWALGITQHSIGSSNTRILALLQLILGNMGKPGGGCNIIRGHDNVQGSTDMCNLADSLPAYYGLSDSAWKHFTKGWGVDYEQFIKRFAVSTKAPHEKQGEKVAGTNFTEYFHYDPSIEQDVINWRNEKGFSLSKWWQGVLKNEPVLSSGNVRVLWVQGTGITSMAHIRETKEALDKIDMLVVAEPFLNEVAILSDRPDGIYVLPVATQFESEGYVSATNRSGQWRTRIVKPLFESKEDQDVMFLFAKKFGFYDEYVRGMKMGVVDGELKQVKDDFVWPDDATDEVARNTQSIGNNGRTAARFRRQQKNWHLFDPDT
;
A
#
# COMPACT_ATOMS: atom_id res chain seq x y z
N MET A 1 9.51 -0.81 -1.42
CA MET A 1 10.98 -0.54 -1.39
C MET A 1 11.63 -0.97 -2.70
N THR A 2 12.78 -0.38 -3.03
CA THR A 2 13.52 -0.72 -4.26
C THR A 2 14.39 -1.97 -4.11
N ASN A 3 14.89 -2.23 -2.90
CA ASN A 3 15.75 -3.37 -2.55
C ASN A 3 15.04 -4.31 -1.57
N HIS A 4 15.76 -5.10 -0.75
CA HIS A 4 15.21 -5.90 0.35
C HIS A 4 16.11 -5.85 1.59
N PHE A 5 15.59 -6.19 2.77
CA PHE A 5 16.37 -6.10 4.01
C PHE A 5 17.60 -7.00 4.04
N GLY A 6 17.52 -8.18 3.42
CA GLY A 6 18.67 -9.06 3.21
C GLY A 6 19.82 -8.40 2.43
N ASP A 7 19.49 -7.65 1.38
CA ASP A 7 20.47 -6.88 0.60
C ASP A 7 21.10 -5.77 1.43
N MET A 8 20.31 -5.07 2.26
CA MET A 8 20.83 -4.08 3.20
C MET A 8 21.80 -4.72 4.21
N ALA A 9 21.40 -5.83 4.84
CA ALA A 9 22.23 -6.56 5.79
C ALA A 9 23.54 -7.06 5.18
N LYS A 10 23.49 -7.54 3.93
CA LYS A 10 24.65 -8.13 3.25
C LYS A 10 25.61 -7.12 2.64
N ASN A 11 25.11 -5.99 2.14
CA ASN A 11 25.89 -5.14 1.23
C ASN A 11 26.03 -3.67 1.67
N SER A 12 25.13 -3.13 2.49
CA SER A 12 25.20 -1.69 2.85
C SER A 12 26.39 -1.40 3.77
N LYS A 13 27.06 -0.27 3.53
CA LYS A 13 28.11 0.32 4.41
C LYS A 13 27.70 1.64 5.04
N MET A 14 26.59 2.22 4.59
CA MET A 14 26.00 3.42 5.15
C MET A 14 24.48 3.31 5.08
N ILE A 15 23.81 3.56 6.20
CA ILE A 15 22.36 3.46 6.35
C ILE A 15 21.84 4.74 6.98
N LEU A 16 21.04 5.50 6.23
CA LEU A 16 20.28 6.63 6.76
C LEU A 16 18.87 6.19 7.13
N PHE A 17 18.47 6.34 8.39
CA PHE A 17 17.06 6.36 8.77
C PHE A 17 16.58 7.81 8.85
N ILE A 18 15.58 8.17 8.05
CA ILE A 18 14.95 9.50 8.07
C ILE A 18 13.43 9.32 8.18
N GLY A 19 12.84 9.88 9.23
CA GLY A 19 11.41 9.67 9.55
C GLY A 19 11.04 8.19 9.78
N ALA A 20 11.92 7.43 10.44
CA ALA A 20 11.72 6.01 10.73
C ALA A 20 12.30 5.58 12.10
N ASN A 21 11.41 5.25 13.04
CA ASN A 21 11.77 4.66 14.34
C ASN A 21 11.76 3.12 14.28
N SER A 22 12.60 2.55 13.41
CA SER A 22 12.68 1.10 13.14
C SER A 22 12.93 0.23 14.37
N ALA A 23 13.61 0.72 15.42
CA ALA A 23 13.81 -0.06 16.64
C ALA A 23 12.51 -0.36 17.40
N VAL A 24 11.44 0.41 17.14
CA VAL A 24 10.10 0.21 17.73
C VAL A 24 9.13 -0.34 16.69
N ALA A 25 9.01 0.34 15.55
CA ALA A 25 7.95 0.05 14.57
C ALA A 25 8.27 -1.16 13.69
N ASN A 26 9.55 -1.43 13.42
CA ASN A 26 9.98 -2.49 12.49
C ASN A 26 11.27 -3.18 12.98
N PRO A 27 11.25 -3.75 14.20
CA PRO A 27 12.47 -4.18 14.89
C PRO A 27 13.23 -5.28 14.14
N VAL A 28 12.51 -6.18 13.46
CA VAL A 28 13.12 -7.24 12.65
C VAL A 28 13.54 -6.70 11.28
N GLY A 29 12.59 -6.21 10.48
CA GLY A 29 12.87 -5.76 9.11
C GLY A 29 13.90 -4.63 9.02
N GLY A 30 13.65 -3.51 9.73
CA GLY A 30 14.54 -2.35 9.68
C GLY A 30 15.74 -2.49 10.62
N MET A 31 15.50 -2.63 11.93
CA MET A 31 16.56 -2.47 12.93
C MET A 31 17.53 -3.64 12.99
N LYS A 32 17.06 -4.90 13.12
CA LYS A 32 17.92 -6.09 13.17
C LYS A 32 18.85 -6.15 11.96
N HIS A 33 18.32 -5.95 10.75
CA HIS A 33 19.12 -6.00 9.53
C HIS A 33 20.13 -4.86 9.44
N ALA A 34 19.81 -3.65 9.95
CA ALA A 34 20.78 -2.55 10.01
C ALA A 34 21.91 -2.86 11.00
N LEU A 35 21.61 -3.47 12.15
CA LEU A 35 22.63 -3.93 13.09
C LEU A 35 23.50 -5.04 12.49
N GLN A 36 22.91 -5.98 11.76
CA GLN A 36 23.68 -7.01 11.04
C GLN A 36 24.59 -6.39 9.96
N ALA A 37 24.12 -5.37 9.23
CA ALA A 37 24.96 -4.64 8.28
C ALA A 37 26.15 -3.96 8.98
N ARG A 38 25.93 -3.38 10.17
CA ARG A 38 27.00 -2.80 10.98
C ARG A 38 28.01 -3.86 11.38
N ASP A 39 27.56 -4.98 11.93
CA ASP A 39 28.43 -6.02 12.47
C ASP A 39 29.21 -6.75 11.36
N ARG A 40 28.62 -6.92 10.18
CA ARG A 40 29.22 -7.65 9.04
C ARG A 40 30.06 -6.78 8.11
N ASN A 41 29.59 -5.56 7.84
CA ASN A 41 30.13 -4.71 6.78
C ASN A 41 30.80 -3.44 7.34
N GLY A 42 30.80 -3.26 8.67
CA GLY A 42 31.20 -2.02 9.31
C GLY A 42 30.26 -0.86 8.98
N ALA A 43 28.99 -1.15 8.64
CA ALA A 43 28.06 -0.14 8.19
C ALA A 43 27.78 0.93 9.26
N LYS A 44 27.83 2.19 8.86
CA LYS A 44 27.46 3.32 9.71
C LYS A 44 25.97 3.58 9.65
N ILE A 45 25.35 3.78 10.81
CA ILE A 45 23.93 4.06 10.96
C ILE A 45 23.77 5.53 11.35
N VAL A 46 23.04 6.29 10.55
CA VAL A 46 22.69 7.69 10.86
C VAL A 46 21.19 7.83 10.97
N VAL A 47 20.73 8.59 11.96
CA VAL A 47 19.31 8.86 12.17
C VAL A 47 19.06 10.36 12.07
N VAL A 48 18.16 10.75 11.17
CA VAL A 48 17.63 12.10 11.04
C VAL A 48 16.18 12.07 11.51
N ASP A 49 15.90 12.67 12.67
CA ASP A 49 14.58 12.64 13.30
C ASP A 49 14.43 13.84 14.25
N PRO A 50 13.24 14.46 14.36
CA PRO A 50 13.01 15.51 15.37
C PRO A 50 13.20 15.01 16.81
N ASN A 51 13.01 13.72 17.06
CA ASN A 51 13.09 13.12 18.39
C ASN A 51 14.28 12.18 18.51
N PHE A 52 14.90 12.14 19.69
CA PHE A 52 15.90 11.11 19.99
C PHE A 52 15.21 9.78 20.28
N THR A 53 15.04 8.96 19.24
CA THR A 53 14.29 7.70 19.29
C THR A 53 15.13 6.50 19.77
N ARG A 54 14.48 5.34 19.96
CA ARG A 54 15.22 4.08 20.22
C ARG A 54 16.11 3.66 19.06
N THR A 55 15.78 4.05 17.82
CA THR A 55 16.67 3.89 16.67
C THR A 55 17.89 4.81 16.81
N ALA A 56 17.69 6.08 17.17
CA ALA A 56 18.77 7.05 17.37
C ALA A 56 19.77 6.59 18.45
N ALA A 57 19.28 5.95 19.52
CA ALA A 57 20.12 5.38 20.58
C ALA A 57 21.06 4.25 20.11
N LYS A 58 20.90 3.75 18.88
CA LYS A 58 21.75 2.73 18.26
C LYS A 58 22.55 3.26 17.06
N ALA A 59 22.40 4.54 16.73
CA ALA A 59 23.05 5.18 15.61
C ALA A 59 24.49 5.61 15.95
N ASP A 60 25.35 5.67 14.94
CA ASP A 60 26.66 6.31 15.03
C ASP A 60 26.53 7.84 15.05
N MET A 61 25.48 8.38 14.42
CA MET A 61 25.18 9.82 14.40
C MET A 61 23.67 10.06 14.45
N PHE A 62 23.26 11.04 15.25
CA PHE A 62 21.88 11.52 15.31
C PHE A 62 21.86 13.02 14.95
N ILE A 63 21.03 13.39 13.98
CA ILE A 63 20.82 14.78 13.58
C ILE A 63 19.37 15.13 13.87
N ARG A 64 19.17 16.13 14.72
CA ARG A 64 17.85 16.67 15.00
C ARG A 64 17.48 17.72 13.96
N ILE A 65 16.30 17.57 13.39
CA ILE A 65 15.70 18.59 12.51
C ILE A 65 14.32 19.00 13.03
N ARG A 66 13.87 20.19 12.65
CA ARG A 66 12.51 20.67 12.87
C ARG A 66 11.52 19.78 12.09
N PRO A 67 10.40 19.36 12.69
CA PRO A 67 9.40 18.56 11.96
C PRO A 67 8.94 19.26 10.68
N GLY A 68 8.93 18.53 9.56
CA GLY A 68 8.46 19.03 8.26
C GLY A 68 9.50 19.79 7.44
N THR A 69 10.76 19.88 7.89
CA THR A 69 11.84 20.54 7.13
C THR A 69 12.78 19.55 6.42
N ASP A 70 12.32 18.32 6.18
CA ASP A 70 13.10 17.24 5.56
C ASP A 70 13.60 17.61 4.15
N ILE A 71 12.79 18.32 3.36
CA ILE A 71 13.18 18.78 2.01
C ILE A 71 14.36 19.75 2.08
N ALA A 72 14.32 20.72 2.99
CA ALA A 72 15.41 21.68 3.19
C ALA A 72 16.71 20.95 3.58
N PHE A 73 16.62 19.98 4.49
CA PHE A 73 17.76 19.16 4.89
C PHE A 73 18.37 18.40 3.70
N VAL A 74 17.55 17.73 2.89
CA VAL A 74 18.04 16.99 1.73
C VAL A 74 18.56 17.92 0.63
N TYR A 75 17.96 19.09 0.40
CA TYR A 75 18.54 20.08 -0.52
C TYR A 75 19.90 20.59 -0.03
N GLY A 76 20.10 20.77 1.27
CA GLY A 76 21.41 21.06 1.86
C GLY A 76 22.44 19.97 1.56
N MET A 77 22.04 18.70 1.63
CA MET A 77 22.90 17.60 1.21
C MET A 77 23.23 17.70 -0.29
N LEU A 78 22.23 17.94 -1.15
CA LEU A 78 22.41 18.07 -2.59
C LEU A 78 23.31 19.24 -2.97
N HIS A 79 23.18 20.38 -2.28
CA HIS A 79 24.03 21.55 -2.43
C HIS A 79 25.51 21.15 -2.29
N LEU A 80 25.83 20.47 -1.18
CA LEU A 80 27.18 20.03 -0.88
C LEU A 80 27.66 18.94 -1.84
N ILE A 81 26.80 17.98 -2.22
CA ILE A 81 27.13 16.92 -3.18
C ILE A 81 27.54 17.54 -4.52
N PHE A 82 26.74 18.44 -5.07
CA PHE A 82 27.00 19.10 -6.34
C PHE A 82 28.21 20.04 -6.28
N LYS A 83 28.35 20.81 -5.20
CA LYS A 83 29.49 21.72 -5.00
C LYS A 83 30.82 20.98 -4.95
N ASN A 84 30.84 19.76 -4.42
CA ASN A 84 32.05 18.94 -4.27
C ASN A 84 32.24 17.90 -5.38
N GLY A 85 31.31 17.79 -6.34
CA GLY A 85 31.41 16.83 -7.43
C GLY A 85 31.25 15.37 -7.00
N TRP A 86 30.49 15.10 -5.92
CA TRP A 86 30.27 13.75 -5.39
C TRP A 86 29.14 12.98 -6.08
N GLU A 87 28.44 13.60 -7.03
CA GLU A 87 27.38 12.96 -7.79
C GLU A 87 27.88 11.89 -8.79
N ASP A 88 27.03 10.89 -9.08
CA ASP A 88 27.26 9.90 -10.13
C ASP A 88 26.88 10.50 -11.49
N LYS A 89 27.87 11.12 -12.15
CA LYS A 89 27.69 11.80 -13.44
C LYS A 89 27.18 10.89 -14.55
N GLU A 90 27.56 9.60 -14.53
CA GLU A 90 27.14 8.65 -15.57
C GLU A 90 25.69 8.22 -15.39
N LEU A 91 25.27 7.93 -14.15
CA LEU A 91 23.87 7.65 -13.86
C LEU A 91 23.00 8.87 -14.22
N ILE A 92 23.41 10.07 -13.81
CA ILE A 92 22.70 11.31 -14.14
C ILE A 92 22.51 11.44 -15.65
N LYS A 93 23.58 11.30 -16.43
CA LYS A 93 23.54 11.42 -17.89
C LYS A 93 22.63 10.40 -18.56
N THR A 94 22.56 9.17 -18.06
CA THR A 94 21.95 8.04 -18.78
C THR A 94 20.60 7.59 -18.24
N ARG A 95 20.26 7.92 -17.00
CA ARG A 95 19.09 7.38 -16.28
C ARG A 95 18.24 8.42 -15.57
N THR A 96 18.53 9.71 -15.73
CA THR A 96 17.76 10.78 -15.09
C THR A 96 17.31 11.84 -16.10
N TYR A 97 16.42 12.72 -15.64
CA TYR A 97 15.89 13.84 -16.41
C TYR A 97 15.85 15.07 -15.51
N ALA A 98 16.13 16.25 -16.09
CA ALA A 98 16.04 17.55 -15.42
C ALA A 98 16.83 17.71 -14.10
N VAL A 99 17.98 17.04 -13.94
CA VAL A 99 18.84 17.20 -12.74
C VAL A 99 19.38 18.62 -12.60
N GLU A 100 19.55 19.36 -13.69
CA GLU A 100 20.00 20.75 -13.64
C GLU A 100 18.98 21.68 -12.96
N GLU A 101 17.67 21.40 -13.03
CA GLU A 101 16.66 22.15 -12.27
C GLU A 101 16.81 21.88 -10.76
N ILE A 102 17.12 20.63 -10.40
CA ILE A 102 17.40 20.26 -9.01
C ILE A 102 18.69 20.89 -8.51
N ARG A 103 19.72 20.99 -9.37
CA ARG A 103 21.00 21.65 -9.06
C ARG A 103 20.80 23.14 -8.80
N ALA A 104 20.07 23.83 -9.68
CA ALA A 104 19.75 25.25 -9.53
C ALA A 104 18.93 25.55 -8.25
N GLU A 105 18.02 24.66 -7.87
CA GLU A 105 17.30 24.79 -6.60
C GLU A 105 18.23 24.54 -5.41
N ALA A 106 19.06 23.49 -5.45
CA ALA A 106 20.01 23.15 -4.38
C ALA A 106 21.03 24.27 -4.11
N GLU A 107 21.40 25.08 -5.11
CA GLU A 107 22.30 26.24 -4.92
C GLU A 107 21.78 27.24 -3.88
N LYS A 108 20.47 27.35 -3.70
CA LYS A 108 19.83 28.25 -2.73
C LYS A 108 19.91 27.76 -1.28
N TRP A 109 20.27 26.49 -1.08
CA TRP A 109 20.25 25.81 0.22
C TRP A 109 21.68 25.58 0.73
N ASP A 110 22.43 26.66 0.93
CA ASP A 110 23.74 26.56 1.59
C ASP A 110 23.59 26.09 3.06
N PRO A 111 24.67 25.58 3.70
CA PRO A 111 24.58 25.04 5.06
C PRO A 111 23.96 25.98 6.09
N LYS A 112 24.19 27.29 5.97
CA LYS A 112 23.69 28.29 6.90
C LYS A 112 22.18 28.46 6.76
N GLU A 113 21.67 28.56 5.54
CA GLU A 113 20.23 28.61 5.27
C GLU A 113 19.54 27.33 5.76
N VAL A 114 20.14 26.17 5.50
CA VAL A 114 19.61 24.89 5.95
C VAL A 114 19.58 24.80 7.47
N ALA A 115 20.61 25.28 8.16
CA ALA A 115 20.65 25.32 9.61
C ALA A 115 19.56 26.24 10.21
N ASP A 116 19.30 27.39 9.59
CA ASP A 116 18.23 28.30 10.04
C ASP A 116 16.83 27.66 9.91
N VAL A 117 16.55 27.04 8.76
CA VAL A 117 15.26 26.41 8.47
C VAL A 117 15.07 25.13 9.27
N THR A 118 16.06 24.24 9.28
CA THR A 118 15.93 22.90 9.88
C THR A 118 16.29 22.87 11.36
N GLY A 119 17.10 23.82 11.85
CA GLY A 119 17.66 23.78 13.19
C GLY A 119 18.76 22.74 13.41
N CYS A 120 19.23 22.02 12.38
CA CYS A 120 20.44 21.20 12.51
C CYS A 120 21.69 22.08 12.52
N LYS A 121 22.79 21.59 13.07
CA LYS A 121 24.07 22.31 12.99
C LYS A 121 24.67 22.20 11.59
N GLU A 122 25.31 23.25 11.13
CA GLU A 122 26.01 23.27 9.83
C GLU A 122 27.08 22.18 9.76
N GLU A 123 27.84 21.99 10.84
CA GLU A 123 28.92 21.00 10.89
C GLU A 123 28.38 19.57 10.78
N GLU A 124 27.25 19.29 11.44
CA GLU A 124 26.58 17.98 11.39
C GLU A 124 26.08 17.68 9.98
N LEU A 125 25.48 18.67 9.30
CA LEU A 125 25.04 18.54 7.90
C LEU A 125 26.23 18.26 6.97
N ILE A 126 27.31 19.02 7.11
CA ILE A 126 28.50 18.89 6.24
C ILE A 126 29.18 17.54 6.45
N GLU A 127 29.42 17.15 7.71
CA GLU A 127 30.06 15.89 8.06
C GLU A 127 29.25 14.70 7.54
N PHE A 128 27.94 14.68 7.84
CA PHE A 128 27.06 13.62 7.40
C PHE A 128 26.96 13.53 5.88
N THR A 129 26.79 14.65 5.19
CA THR A 129 26.67 14.66 3.74
C THR A 129 27.92 14.08 3.09
N ARG A 130 29.11 14.47 3.57
CA ARG A 130 30.38 13.89 3.11
C ARG A 130 30.39 12.38 3.33
N MET A 131 30.11 11.92 4.56
CA MET A 131 30.08 10.48 4.86
C MET A 131 29.13 9.70 3.97
N PHE A 132 27.91 10.20 3.79
CA PHE A 132 26.86 9.55 3.00
C PHE A 132 27.17 9.54 1.50
N ALA A 133 27.76 10.61 0.98
CA ALA A 133 28.13 10.71 -0.41
C ALA A 133 29.33 9.82 -0.77
N THR A 134 30.34 9.72 0.11
CA THR A 134 31.60 9.01 -0.20
C THR A 134 31.64 7.56 0.27
N THR A 135 30.78 7.15 1.20
CA THR A 135 30.72 5.75 1.69
C THR A 135 29.76 4.93 0.83
N LYS A 136 30.27 3.96 0.07
CA LYS A 136 29.46 3.11 -0.82
C LYS A 136 29.59 1.61 -0.48
N PRO A 137 28.51 0.82 -0.56
CA PRO A 137 27.13 1.21 -0.89
C PRO A 137 26.41 1.94 0.25
N ALA A 138 25.58 2.92 -0.12
CA ALA A 138 24.75 3.69 0.82
C ALA A 138 23.26 3.55 0.50
N THR A 139 22.46 3.28 1.52
CA THR A 139 21.01 3.19 1.43
C THR A 139 20.35 4.17 2.39
N LEU A 140 19.10 4.51 2.11
CA LEU A 140 18.25 5.22 3.04
C LEU A 140 16.93 4.48 3.27
N CYS A 141 16.40 4.66 4.46
CA CYS A 141 15.24 3.98 5.01
C CYS A 141 14.26 5.03 5.54
N TRP A 142 12.99 4.91 5.17
CA TRP A 142 11.91 5.72 5.75
C TRP A 142 10.63 4.91 5.93
N ALA A 143 9.73 5.41 6.78
CA ALA A 143 8.40 4.86 7.02
C ALA A 143 7.35 6.00 6.98
N LEU A 144 6.44 6.06 7.94
CA LEU A 144 5.34 7.05 7.94
C LEU A 144 5.77 8.49 8.21
N GLY A 145 6.90 8.71 8.92
CA GLY A 145 7.32 10.05 9.34
C GLY A 145 7.55 11.03 8.20
N ILE A 146 7.81 10.52 6.99
CA ILE A 146 8.05 11.29 5.76
C ILE A 146 6.76 11.54 4.98
N THR A 147 5.73 10.70 5.14
CA THR A 147 4.60 10.62 4.21
C THR A 147 3.31 11.24 4.72
N GLN A 148 3.18 11.56 6.02
CA GLN A 148 1.94 12.08 6.61
C GLN A 148 1.81 13.61 6.57
N HIS A 149 2.72 14.28 5.86
CA HIS A 149 2.67 15.72 5.62
C HIS A 149 1.80 16.03 4.39
N SER A 150 1.26 17.25 4.30
CA SER A 150 0.57 17.73 3.09
C SER A 150 1.44 17.65 1.82
N ILE A 151 2.77 17.72 2.02
CA ILE A 151 3.80 17.60 0.97
C ILE A 151 4.53 16.24 1.01
N GLY A 152 3.94 15.19 1.59
CA GLY A 152 4.56 13.88 1.71
C GLY A 152 5.03 13.27 0.38
N SER A 153 4.31 13.54 -0.72
CA SER A 153 4.73 13.17 -2.08
C SER A 153 6.05 13.84 -2.48
N SER A 154 6.26 15.10 -2.10
CA SER A 154 7.52 15.82 -2.35
C SER A 154 8.66 15.31 -1.47
N ASN A 155 8.37 15.02 -0.19
CA ASN A 155 9.35 14.43 0.72
C ASN A 155 9.88 13.08 0.19
N THR A 156 9.00 12.19 -0.24
CA THR A 156 9.43 10.89 -0.79
C THR A 156 10.17 11.03 -2.12
N ARG A 157 9.82 12.04 -2.93
CA ARG A 157 10.50 12.33 -4.20
C ARG A 157 11.93 12.80 -3.97
N ILE A 158 12.17 13.72 -3.05
CA ILE A 158 13.53 14.26 -2.84
C ILE A 158 14.49 13.20 -2.27
N LEU A 159 14.00 12.27 -1.44
CA LEU A 159 14.81 11.13 -0.98
C LEU A 159 15.19 10.19 -2.13
N ALA A 160 14.28 9.95 -3.08
CA ALA A 160 14.59 9.17 -4.27
C ALA A 160 15.59 9.90 -5.19
N LEU A 161 15.45 11.23 -5.34
CA LEU A 161 16.39 12.06 -6.11
C LEU A 161 17.79 12.00 -5.51
N LEU A 162 17.93 12.10 -4.19
CA LEU A 162 19.22 11.95 -3.51
C LEU A 162 19.92 10.63 -3.88
N GLN A 163 19.19 9.51 -3.84
CA GLN A 163 19.76 8.20 -4.20
C GLN A 163 20.06 8.05 -5.70
N LEU A 164 19.31 8.70 -6.58
CA LEU A 164 19.61 8.76 -8.01
C LEU A 164 20.89 9.57 -8.27
N ILE A 165 20.97 10.79 -7.74
CA ILE A 165 22.12 11.70 -7.88
C ILE A 165 23.40 11.06 -7.34
N LEU A 166 23.31 10.34 -6.22
CA LEU A 166 24.44 9.63 -5.62
C LEU A 166 24.79 8.30 -6.31
N GLY A 167 24.05 7.89 -7.33
CA GLY A 167 24.32 6.64 -8.02
C GLY A 167 23.93 5.39 -7.24
N ASN A 168 23.13 5.49 -6.16
CA ASN A 168 22.83 4.37 -5.27
C ASN A 168 21.62 3.55 -5.72
N MET A 169 20.80 4.06 -6.66
CA MET A 169 19.58 3.38 -7.12
C MET A 169 19.90 2.13 -7.96
N GLY A 170 19.23 1.01 -7.67
CA GLY A 170 19.40 -0.25 -8.40
C GLY A 170 20.71 -0.99 -8.14
N LYS A 171 21.51 -0.55 -7.15
CA LYS A 171 22.76 -1.22 -6.74
C LYS A 171 22.55 -2.06 -5.46
N PRO A 172 23.29 -3.17 -5.28
CA PRO A 172 23.30 -3.92 -4.02
C PRO A 172 23.72 -3.04 -2.84
N GLY A 173 23.00 -3.14 -1.72
CA GLY A 173 23.22 -2.34 -0.51
C GLY A 173 22.84 -0.86 -0.65
N GLY A 174 22.19 -0.48 -1.75
CA GLY A 174 21.80 0.89 -2.08
C GLY A 174 20.28 1.13 -2.00
N GLY A 175 19.79 2.01 -2.86
CA GLY A 175 18.37 2.24 -3.09
C GLY A 175 17.60 2.92 -1.95
N CYS A 176 16.28 2.82 -2.06
CA CYS A 176 15.29 3.41 -1.16
C CYS A 176 14.50 2.30 -0.45
N ASN A 177 14.83 2.07 0.81
CA ASN A 177 14.21 1.06 1.66
C ASN A 177 12.98 1.64 2.38
N ILE A 178 11.89 1.73 1.61
CA ILE A 178 10.56 2.14 2.08
C ILE A 178 9.97 1.03 2.95
N ILE A 179 9.92 1.26 4.25
CA ILE A 179 9.45 0.29 5.23
C ILE A 179 7.92 0.39 5.31
N ARG A 180 7.25 -0.69 4.92
CA ARG A 180 5.80 -0.84 5.04
C ARG A 180 5.41 -1.18 6.49
N GLY A 181 4.19 -0.80 6.87
CA GLY A 181 3.64 -1.01 8.20
C GLY A 181 3.19 -2.46 8.43
N HIS A 182 1.91 -2.75 8.15
CA HIS A 182 1.35 -4.09 8.36
C HIS A 182 2.06 -5.17 7.54
N ASP A 183 1.98 -6.39 8.04
CA ASP A 183 2.57 -7.61 7.48
C ASP A 183 2.23 -7.85 6.00
N ASN A 184 1.02 -7.48 5.57
CA ASN A 184 0.53 -7.67 4.20
C ASN A 184 0.05 -6.38 3.53
N VAL A 185 0.41 -5.18 4.01
CA VAL A 185 -0.08 -3.93 3.36
C VAL A 185 0.42 -3.79 1.92
N GLN A 186 1.57 -4.40 1.60
CA GLN A 186 2.02 -4.48 0.21
C GLN A 186 1.03 -5.33 -0.61
N GLY A 187 0.65 -6.51 -0.11
CA GLY A 187 -0.32 -7.39 -0.77
C GLY A 187 -1.73 -6.81 -0.85
N SER A 188 -2.22 -6.12 0.19
CA SER A 188 -3.52 -5.46 0.15
C SER A 188 -3.54 -4.31 -0.85
N THR A 189 -2.43 -3.55 -0.96
CA THR A 189 -2.29 -2.53 -2.02
C THR A 189 -2.19 -3.19 -3.39
N ASP A 190 -1.44 -4.28 -3.52
CA ASP A 190 -1.32 -5.05 -4.76
C ASP A 190 -2.69 -5.61 -5.18
N MET A 191 -3.58 -5.99 -4.27
CA MET A 191 -4.94 -6.46 -4.58
C MET A 191 -5.98 -5.34 -4.62
N CYS A 192 -5.54 -4.08 -4.54
CA CYS A 192 -6.38 -2.90 -4.56
C CYS A 192 -7.49 -2.90 -3.49
N ASN A 193 -7.10 -3.05 -2.23
CA ASN A 193 -7.96 -2.65 -1.11
C ASN A 193 -7.96 -1.11 -0.96
N LEU A 194 -8.18 -0.41 -2.07
CA LEU A 194 -8.22 1.04 -2.24
C LEU A 194 -9.32 1.38 -3.25
N ALA A 195 -9.81 2.62 -3.22
CA ALA A 195 -10.99 3.01 -4.01
C ALA A 195 -10.65 3.71 -5.33
N ASP A 196 -9.40 3.65 -5.80
CA ASP A 196 -8.91 4.46 -6.93
C ASP A 196 -8.29 3.65 -8.08
N SER A 197 -8.24 2.33 -7.95
CA SER A 197 -7.63 1.43 -8.93
C SER A 197 -8.31 0.06 -8.94
N LEU A 198 -7.84 -0.83 -9.82
CA LEU A 198 -8.10 -2.26 -9.85
C LEU A 198 -6.87 -3.02 -9.35
N PRO A 199 -6.98 -4.33 -9.06
CA PRO A 199 -5.83 -5.13 -8.62
C PRO A 199 -4.61 -4.93 -9.52
N ALA A 200 -3.44 -5.04 -8.92
CA ALA A 200 -2.12 -4.89 -9.51
C ALA A 200 -1.84 -3.51 -10.13
N TYR A 201 -2.44 -2.46 -9.54
CA TYR A 201 -2.24 -1.05 -9.92
C TYR A 201 -2.81 -0.69 -11.29
N TYR A 202 -3.79 -1.45 -11.77
CA TYR A 202 -4.49 -1.11 -13.00
C TYR A 202 -5.42 0.07 -12.73
N GLY A 203 -5.53 1.02 -13.66
CA GLY A 203 -6.49 2.11 -13.53
C GLY A 203 -7.94 1.62 -13.65
N LEU A 204 -8.90 2.51 -13.42
CA LEU A 204 -10.33 2.18 -13.55
C LEU A 204 -10.83 2.27 -15.01
N SER A 205 -9.96 2.24 -16.03
CA SER A 205 -10.35 2.39 -17.44
C SER A 205 -11.01 1.13 -18.01
N ASP A 206 -11.76 1.28 -19.10
CA ASP A 206 -12.41 0.17 -19.83
C ASP A 206 -11.43 -0.91 -20.24
N SER A 207 -10.22 -0.52 -20.67
CA SER A 207 -9.16 -1.47 -21.00
C SER A 207 -8.77 -2.35 -19.82
N ALA A 208 -8.69 -1.78 -18.61
CA ALA A 208 -8.36 -2.51 -17.40
C ALA A 208 -9.50 -3.45 -16.99
N TRP A 209 -10.74 -2.98 -17.02
CA TRP A 209 -11.91 -3.84 -16.76
C TRP A 209 -12.02 -4.99 -17.76
N LYS A 210 -11.83 -4.74 -19.06
CA LYS A 210 -11.79 -5.79 -20.10
C LYS A 210 -10.70 -6.83 -19.84
N HIS A 211 -9.55 -6.41 -19.33
CA HIS A 211 -8.47 -7.33 -18.94
C HIS A 211 -8.93 -8.28 -17.81
N PHE A 212 -9.53 -7.74 -16.75
CA PHE A 212 -10.00 -8.55 -15.63
C PHE A 212 -11.19 -9.45 -15.99
N THR A 213 -12.20 -8.94 -16.70
CA THR A 213 -13.36 -9.75 -17.10
C THR A 213 -12.95 -10.89 -18.01
N LYS A 214 -12.00 -10.65 -18.94
CA LYS A 214 -11.39 -11.72 -19.73
C LYS A 214 -10.75 -12.76 -18.83
N GLY A 215 -9.95 -12.35 -17.84
CA GLY A 215 -9.28 -13.23 -16.88
C GLY A 215 -10.21 -14.02 -15.94
N TRP A 216 -11.42 -13.52 -15.72
CA TRP A 216 -12.47 -14.18 -14.93
C TRP A 216 -13.40 -15.05 -15.78
N GLY A 217 -13.28 -15.00 -17.11
CA GLY A 217 -14.22 -15.68 -18.02
C GLY A 217 -15.62 -15.10 -17.99
N VAL A 218 -15.74 -13.79 -17.73
CA VAL A 218 -17.01 -13.05 -17.69
C VAL A 218 -17.11 -12.15 -18.91
N ASP A 219 -18.29 -12.12 -19.53
CA ASP A 219 -18.55 -11.19 -20.63
C ASP A 219 -18.50 -9.74 -20.15
N TYR A 220 -17.70 -8.91 -20.81
CA TYR A 220 -17.48 -7.52 -20.41
C TYR A 220 -18.77 -6.70 -20.49
N GLU A 221 -19.54 -6.84 -21.58
CA GLU A 221 -20.75 -6.05 -21.81
C GLU A 221 -21.84 -6.38 -20.78
N GLN A 222 -22.00 -7.67 -20.42
CA GLN A 222 -22.87 -8.06 -19.32
C GLN A 222 -22.34 -7.66 -17.94
N PHE A 223 -21.01 -7.64 -17.75
CA PHE A 223 -20.41 -7.29 -16.47
C PHE A 223 -20.63 -5.82 -16.11
N ILE A 224 -20.40 -4.91 -17.07
CA ILE A 224 -20.50 -3.46 -16.80
C ILE A 224 -21.93 -2.99 -16.51
N LYS A 225 -22.95 -3.69 -17.02
CA LYS A 225 -24.37 -3.41 -16.78
C LYS A 225 -24.80 -3.55 -15.31
N ARG A 226 -23.98 -4.20 -14.48
CA ARG A 226 -24.24 -4.40 -13.05
C ARG A 226 -23.92 -3.17 -12.20
N PHE A 227 -23.13 -2.24 -12.73
CA PHE A 227 -22.71 -1.04 -12.01
C PHE A 227 -23.78 0.04 -12.11
N ALA A 228 -23.91 0.81 -11.03
CA ALA A 228 -24.75 1.99 -11.02
C ALA A 228 -24.25 3.02 -12.04
N VAL A 229 -25.20 3.72 -12.66
CA VAL A 229 -24.94 4.82 -13.57
C VAL A 229 -25.76 6.03 -13.12
N SER A 230 -25.12 7.17 -12.89
CA SER A 230 -25.87 8.42 -12.67
C SER A 230 -26.16 9.10 -14.00
N THR A 231 -27.36 9.64 -14.15
CA THR A 231 -27.84 10.28 -15.39
C THR A 231 -28.39 11.66 -15.10
N LYS A 232 -28.10 12.61 -16.00
CA LYS A 232 -28.55 14.00 -15.89
C LYS A 232 -30.03 14.19 -16.19
N ALA A 233 -30.61 13.27 -16.96
CA ALA A 233 -32.04 13.20 -17.22
C ALA A 233 -32.65 11.97 -16.52
N PRO A 234 -33.91 12.05 -16.05
CA PRO A 234 -34.57 10.92 -15.44
C PRO A 234 -34.81 9.82 -16.48
N HIS A 235 -34.59 8.57 -16.10
CA HIS A 235 -35.01 7.40 -16.89
C HIS A 235 -36.43 7.00 -16.50
N GLU A 236 -37.30 6.81 -17.50
CA GLU A 236 -38.71 6.46 -17.28
C GLU A 236 -38.90 5.07 -16.63
N LYS A 237 -37.90 4.20 -16.73
CA LYS A 237 -37.90 2.84 -16.17
C LYS A 237 -36.55 2.55 -15.55
N GLN A 238 -36.55 1.75 -14.48
CA GLN A 238 -35.33 1.05 -14.06
C GLN A 238 -34.87 0.12 -15.19
N GLY A 239 -33.59 -0.17 -15.26
CA GLY A 239 -33.03 -0.91 -16.37
C GLY A 239 -33.48 -2.38 -16.40
N GLU A 240 -32.99 -3.13 -17.39
CA GLU A 240 -33.38 -4.52 -17.59
C GLU A 240 -32.60 -5.49 -16.67
N LYS A 241 -33.11 -6.72 -16.53
CA LYS A 241 -32.38 -7.79 -15.86
C LYS A 241 -31.11 -8.11 -16.64
N VAL A 242 -29.95 -8.09 -15.97
CA VAL A 242 -28.66 -8.40 -16.58
C VAL A 242 -28.56 -9.91 -16.81
N ALA A 243 -28.24 -10.29 -18.05
CA ALA A 243 -28.29 -11.69 -18.47
C ALA A 243 -27.33 -12.57 -17.65
N GLY A 244 -27.85 -13.71 -17.18
CA GLY A 244 -27.07 -14.67 -16.41
C GLY A 244 -26.72 -14.21 -14.99
N THR A 245 -27.43 -13.23 -14.45
CA THR A 245 -27.19 -12.69 -13.09
C THR A 245 -28.50 -12.41 -12.35
N ASN A 246 -28.38 -12.06 -11.07
CA ASN A 246 -29.49 -11.53 -10.26
C ASN A 246 -29.53 -9.99 -10.19
N PHE A 247 -28.70 -9.30 -10.97
CA PHE A 247 -28.68 -7.84 -11.01
C PHE A 247 -29.64 -7.28 -12.07
N THR A 248 -30.12 -6.08 -11.80
CA THR A 248 -30.87 -5.24 -12.73
C THR A 248 -30.07 -3.97 -12.95
N GLU A 249 -30.02 -3.49 -14.19
CA GLU A 249 -29.38 -2.23 -14.53
C GLU A 249 -29.95 -1.08 -13.68
N TYR A 250 -29.07 -0.32 -13.02
CA TYR A 250 -29.47 0.72 -12.07
C TYR A 250 -29.05 2.10 -12.58
N PHE A 251 -30.05 2.93 -12.85
CA PHE A 251 -29.90 4.32 -13.24
C PHE A 251 -30.33 5.23 -12.08
N HIS A 252 -29.45 6.15 -11.69
CA HIS A 252 -29.73 7.15 -10.67
C HIS A 252 -29.85 8.52 -11.32
N TYR A 253 -31.04 9.12 -11.26
CA TYR A 253 -31.22 10.49 -11.70
C TYR A 253 -30.54 11.47 -10.71
N ASP A 254 -29.58 12.23 -11.20
CA ASP A 254 -28.93 13.31 -10.46
C ASP A 254 -28.77 14.53 -11.38
N PRO A 255 -29.62 15.57 -11.26
CA PRO A 255 -29.51 16.75 -12.11
C PRO A 255 -28.29 17.63 -11.81
N SER A 256 -27.56 17.36 -10.71
CA SER A 256 -26.39 18.16 -10.32
C SER A 256 -25.11 17.76 -11.05
N ILE A 257 -25.09 16.61 -11.71
CA ILE A 257 -23.93 16.17 -12.48
C ILE A 257 -23.77 17.01 -13.75
N GLU A 258 -22.54 17.39 -14.07
CA GLU A 258 -22.26 18.20 -15.26
C GLU A 258 -22.36 17.37 -16.55
N GLN A 259 -21.84 16.14 -16.50
CA GLN A 259 -21.84 15.17 -17.60
C GLN A 259 -23.23 14.55 -17.82
N ASP A 260 -23.54 14.10 -19.04
CA ASP A 260 -24.81 13.42 -19.30
C ASP A 260 -24.96 12.11 -18.49
N VAL A 261 -23.83 11.43 -18.29
CA VAL A 261 -23.74 10.13 -17.61
C VAL A 261 -22.44 10.03 -16.80
N ILE A 262 -22.54 9.53 -15.56
CA ILE A 262 -21.40 9.09 -14.74
C ILE A 262 -21.47 7.58 -14.57
N ASN A 263 -20.41 6.87 -14.96
CA ASN A 263 -20.26 5.44 -14.71
C ASN A 263 -19.46 5.23 -13.42
N TRP A 264 -20.15 4.81 -12.36
CA TRP A 264 -19.53 4.69 -11.03
C TRP A 264 -18.41 3.65 -10.95
N ARG A 265 -18.28 2.73 -11.91
CA ARG A 265 -17.13 1.80 -11.95
C ARG A 265 -15.81 2.49 -12.30
N ASN A 266 -15.89 3.63 -12.99
CA ASN A 266 -14.73 4.39 -13.45
C ASN A 266 -14.34 5.50 -12.46
N GLU A 267 -15.20 5.77 -11.48
CA GLU A 267 -15.03 6.82 -10.49
C GLU A 267 -14.23 6.36 -9.28
N LYS A 268 -13.51 7.31 -8.67
CA LYS A 268 -12.78 7.06 -7.43
C LYS A 268 -13.71 7.19 -6.22
N GLY A 269 -13.59 6.26 -5.29
CA GLY A 269 -14.30 6.32 -4.02
C GLY A 269 -13.57 7.13 -2.95
N PHE A 270 -14.11 7.10 -1.73
CA PHE A 270 -13.50 7.77 -0.58
C PHE A 270 -12.25 7.05 -0.09
N SER A 271 -11.30 7.82 0.44
CA SER A 271 -10.18 7.23 1.19
C SER A 271 -10.65 6.74 2.56
N LEU A 272 -9.92 5.78 3.12
CA LEU A 272 -10.19 5.22 4.44
C LEU A 272 -10.26 6.28 5.56
N SER A 273 -9.51 7.39 5.46
CA SER A 273 -9.52 8.44 6.47
C SER A 273 -10.63 9.49 6.28
N LYS A 274 -11.38 9.42 5.17
CA LYS A 274 -12.34 10.47 4.77
C LYS A 274 -13.70 9.94 4.30
N TRP A 275 -14.00 8.65 4.47
CA TRP A 275 -15.31 8.07 4.11
C TRP A 275 -16.50 8.80 4.77
N TRP A 276 -16.31 9.35 5.97
CA TRP A 276 -17.33 10.10 6.72
C TRP A 276 -17.84 11.30 5.93
N GLN A 277 -17.05 11.85 5.00
CA GLN A 277 -17.48 12.94 4.14
C GLN A 277 -18.65 12.52 3.24
N GLY A 278 -18.70 11.26 2.80
CA GLY A 278 -19.81 10.70 2.03
C GLY A 278 -21.11 10.54 2.82
N VAL A 279 -21.04 10.62 4.16
CA VAL A 279 -22.21 10.63 5.06
C VAL A 279 -22.61 12.06 5.42
N LEU A 280 -21.64 12.86 5.88
CA LEU A 280 -21.92 14.19 6.44
C LEU A 280 -22.15 15.26 5.38
N LYS A 281 -21.48 15.14 4.22
CA LYS A 281 -21.59 16.06 3.07
C LYS A 281 -21.51 17.55 3.47
N ASN A 282 -20.73 17.87 4.49
CA ASN A 282 -20.59 19.20 5.08
C ASN A 282 -19.38 19.98 4.55
N GLU A 283 -18.56 19.36 3.70
CA GLU A 283 -17.44 19.97 3.01
C GLU A 283 -17.37 19.50 1.55
N PRO A 284 -16.68 20.23 0.65
CA PRO A 284 -16.45 19.77 -0.71
C PRO A 284 -15.73 18.43 -0.73
N VAL A 285 -16.25 17.48 -1.52
CA VAL A 285 -15.75 16.11 -1.61
C VAL A 285 -15.25 15.78 -3.01
N LEU A 286 -14.25 14.91 -3.09
CA LEU A 286 -13.72 14.41 -4.36
C LEU A 286 -14.57 13.27 -4.95
N SER A 287 -15.46 12.68 -4.15
CA SER A 287 -16.40 11.63 -4.57
C SER A 287 -17.80 12.01 -4.11
N SER A 288 -18.80 11.94 -5.00
CA SER A 288 -20.20 12.36 -4.72
C SER A 288 -21.07 11.25 -4.12
N GLY A 289 -20.50 10.05 -3.90
CA GLY A 289 -21.22 8.88 -3.42
C GLY A 289 -21.83 9.10 -2.04
N ASN A 290 -23.11 8.71 -1.86
CA ASN A 290 -23.74 8.71 -0.55
C ASN A 290 -23.38 7.42 0.20
N VAL A 291 -22.81 7.55 1.41
CA VAL A 291 -22.45 6.40 2.24
C VAL A 291 -23.58 6.14 3.24
N ARG A 292 -24.24 4.99 3.11
CA ARG A 292 -25.34 4.57 4.00
C ARG A 292 -25.01 3.32 4.81
N VAL A 293 -24.04 2.53 4.35
CA VAL A 293 -23.59 1.32 5.01
C VAL A 293 -22.08 1.38 5.09
N LEU A 294 -21.52 1.07 6.27
CA LEU A 294 -20.09 0.91 6.46
C LEU A 294 -19.77 -0.55 6.80
N TRP A 295 -18.90 -1.17 6.01
CA TRP A 295 -18.36 -2.50 6.28
C TRP A 295 -16.90 -2.36 6.70
N VAL A 296 -16.60 -2.68 7.95
CA VAL A 296 -15.27 -2.62 8.55
C VAL A 296 -14.73 -4.03 8.71
N GLN A 297 -13.61 -4.33 8.05
CA GLN A 297 -12.97 -5.65 8.09
C GLN A 297 -11.45 -5.51 8.05
N GLY A 298 -10.77 -6.14 9.01
CA GLY A 298 -9.32 -6.09 9.19
C GLY A 298 -8.76 -4.67 9.35
N THR A 299 -9.52 -3.75 9.94
CA THR A 299 -9.20 -2.31 10.02
C THR A 299 -9.69 -1.67 11.32
N GLY A 300 -8.79 -1.01 12.06
CA GLY A 300 -9.15 -0.17 13.22
C GLY A 300 -9.57 1.23 12.78
N ILE A 301 -10.86 1.55 12.80
CA ILE A 301 -11.34 2.88 12.37
C ILE A 301 -10.84 4.00 13.29
N THR A 302 -10.63 3.72 14.59
CA THR A 302 -10.10 4.74 15.50
C THR A 302 -8.61 5.03 15.33
N SER A 303 -7.90 4.26 14.51
CA SER A 303 -6.51 4.60 14.16
C SER A 303 -6.44 5.81 13.22
N MET A 304 -7.58 6.29 12.72
CA MET A 304 -7.68 7.45 11.83
C MET A 304 -7.86 8.75 12.63
N ALA A 305 -7.39 9.86 12.07
CA ALA A 305 -7.74 11.19 12.55
C ALA A 305 -9.24 11.47 12.30
N HIS A 306 -9.78 12.54 12.91
CA HIS A 306 -11.19 12.97 12.77
C HIS A 306 -12.22 12.09 13.50
N ILE A 307 -11.90 11.62 14.71
CA ILE A 307 -12.77 10.77 15.53
C ILE A 307 -14.16 11.41 15.75
N ARG A 308 -14.24 12.74 15.89
CA ARG A 308 -15.51 13.45 16.04
C ARG A 308 -16.40 13.28 14.82
N GLU A 309 -15.88 13.59 13.63
CA GLU A 309 -16.59 13.45 12.36
C GLU A 309 -16.94 11.99 12.07
N THR A 310 -16.04 11.07 12.40
CA THR A 310 -16.28 9.63 12.33
C THR A 310 -17.46 9.22 13.21
N LYS A 311 -17.52 9.65 14.48
CA LYS A 311 -18.67 9.35 15.35
C LYS A 311 -19.97 9.91 14.77
N GLU A 312 -19.97 11.19 14.39
CA GLU A 312 -21.15 11.84 13.80
C GLU A 312 -21.66 11.12 12.55
N ALA A 313 -20.75 10.58 11.74
CA ALA A 313 -21.10 9.78 10.56
C ALA A 313 -21.64 8.39 10.94
N LEU A 314 -21.05 7.70 11.92
CA LEU A 314 -21.54 6.41 12.41
C LEU A 314 -22.96 6.50 12.99
N ASP A 315 -23.29 7.64 13.62
CA ASP A 315 -24.63 7.89 14.16
C ASP A 315 -25.68 8.11 13.03
N LYS A 316 -25.26 8.35 11.78
CA LYS A 316 -26.14 8.68 10.63
C LYS A 316 -26.22 7.63 9.53
N ILE A 317 -25.27 6.71 9.44
CA ILE A 317 -25.37 5.58 8.49
C ILE A 317 -26.56 4.68 8.87
N ASP A 318 -27.11 3.90 7.95
CA ASP A 318 -28.19 2.97 8.26
C ASP A 318 -27.64 1.72 8.97
N MET A 319 -26.46 1.26 8.56
CA MET A 319 -25.89 0.00 9.04
C MET A 319 -24.36 0.04 9.14
N LEU A 320 -23.84 -0.50 10.24
CA LEU A 320 -22.43 -0.78 10.47
C LEU A 320 -22.24 -2.30 10.56
N VAL A 321 -21.35 -2.86 9.76
CA VAL A 321 -20.89 -4.25 9.88
C VAL A 321 -19.44 -4.24 10.29
N VAL A 322 -19.09 -4.98 11.34
CA VAL A 322 -17.73 -5.12 11.87
C VAL A 322 -17.35 -6.60 11.81
N ALA A 323 -16.45 -6.95 10.90
CA ALA A 323 -15.93 -8.30 10.72
C ALA A 323 -14.48 -8.37 11.25
N GLU A 324 -14.33 -8.77 12.51
CA GLU A 324 -13.04 -8.76 13.23
C GLU A 324 -12.92 -9.98 14.17
N PRO A 325 -11.69 -10.46 14.47
CA PRO A 325 -11.50 -11.53 15.44
C PRO A 325 -11.75 -11.09 16.88
N PHE A 326 -11.69 -9.79 17.15
CA PHE A 326 -12.00 -9.19 18.44
C PHE A 326 -12.95 -8.02 18.24
N LEU A 327 -13.75 -7.70 19.27
CA LEU A 327 -14.64 -6.54 19.21
C LEU A 327 -13.82 -5.27 18.99
N ASN A 328 -13.97 -4.67 17.81
CA ASN A 328 -13.31 -3.44 17.41
C ASN A 328 -14.00 -2.25 18.07
N GLU A 329 -13.20 -1.28 18.50
CA GLU A 329 -13.66 -0.10 19.21
C GLU A 329 -14.66 0.75 18.40
N VAL A 330 -14.67 0.63 17.06
CA VAL A 330 -15.67 1.29 16.21
C VAL A 330 -17.10 0.86 16.55
N ALA A 331 -17.28 -0.39 17.01
CA ALA A 331 -18.58 -0.93 17.39
C ALA A 331 -19.17 -0.26 18.65
N ILE A 332 -18.34 0.45 19.43
CA ILE A 332 -18.75 1.14 20.67
C ILE A 332 -18.65 2.66 20.57
N LEU A 333 -18.23 3.21 19.42
CA LEU A 333 -18.17 4.68 19.23
C LEU A 333 -19.56 5.31 19.11
N SER A 334 -20.51 4.56 18.54
CA SER A 334 -21.89 5.01 18.35
C SER A 334 -22.74 4.54 19.53
N ASP A 335 -23.63 5.42 20.01
CA ASP A 335 -24.57 5.13 21.10
C ASP A 335 -25.85 4.45 20.59
N ARG A 336 -25.85 4.00 19.33
CA ARG A 336 -27.04 3.44 18.67
C ARG A 336 -27.41 2.07 19.24
N PRO A 337 -28.70 1.82 19.51
CA PRO A 337 -29.16 0.53 20.02
C PRO A 337 -29.27 -0.55 18.93
N ASP A 338 -29.26 -0.17 17.65
CA ASP A 338 -29.49 -1.06 16.51
C ASP A 338 -28.65 -0.70 15.28
N GLY A 339 -28.71 -1.55 14.25
CA GLY A 339 -28.00 -1.34 12.99
C GLY A 339 -26.50 -1.66 13.04
N ILE A 340 -25.99 -2.20 14.14
CA ILE A 340 -24.60 -2.64 14.29
C ILE A 340 -24.55 -4.17 14.32
N TYR A 341 -23.80 -4.75 13.39
CA TYR A 341 -23.59 -6.19 13.27
C TYR A 341 -22.13 -6.52 13.50
N VAL A 342 -21.85 -7.42 14.44
CA VAL A 342 -20.49 -7.91 14.70
C VAL A 342 -20.39 -9.35 14.20
N LEU A 343 -19.49 -9.58 13.24
CA LEU A 343 -19.24 -10.88 12.63
C LEU A 343 -17.88 -11.39 13.14
N PRO A 344 -17.84 -12.52 13.88
CA PRO A 344 -16.58 -13.08 14.33
C PRO A 344 -15.81 -13.67 13.14
N VAL A 345 -14.63 -13.11 12.84
CA VAL A 345 -13.72 -13.69 11.83
C VAL A 345 -12.51 -14.35 12.47
N ALA A 346 -11.90 -15.28 11.75
CA ALA A 346 -10.75 -16.02 12.22
C ALA A 346 -9.49 -15.14 12.25
N THR A 347 -8.57 -15.44 13.16
CA THR A 347 -7.23 -14.86 13.20
C THR A 347 -6.35 -15.46 12.09
N GLN A 348 -5.18 -14.83 11.85
CA GLN A 348 -4.18 -15.35 10.90
C GLN A 348 -3.67 -16.77 11.21
N PHE A 349 -3.82 -17.26 12.45
CA PHE A 349 -3.40 -18.62 12.82
C PHE A 349 -4.46 -19.68 12.47
N GLU A 350 -5.67 -19.22 12.18
CA GLU A 350 -6.83 -20.02 11.83
C GLU A 350 -7.10 -20.04 10.33
N SER A 351 -6.35 -19.25 9.54
CA SER A 351 -6.47 -19.16 8.09
C SER A 351 -5.22 -19.65 7.35
N GLU A 352 -5.39 -19.91 6.05
CA GLU A 352 -4.31 -20.30 5.13
C GLU A 352 -4.30 -19.39 3.90
N GLY A 353 -3.11 -19.07 3.39
CA GLY A 353 -2.94 -18.24 2.20
C GLY A 353 -1.52 -17.72 2.06
N TYR A 354 -1.31 -16.69 1.24
CA TYR A 354 -0.02 -16.02 1.14
C TYR A 354 -0.11 -14.54 1.49
N VAL A 355 1.00 -13.98 1.97
CA VAL A 355 1.16 -12.55 2.23
C VAL A 355 2.37 -12.01 1.50
N SER A 356 2.33 -10.72 1.16
CA SER A 356 3.45 -9.98 0.57
C SER A 356 4.02 -9.00 1.59
N ALA A 357 5.28 -9.25 1.98
CA ALA A 357 6.01 -8.39 2.91
C ALA A 357 6.49 -7.09 2.25
N THR A 358 7.08 -6.18 3.03
CA THR A 358 7.58 -4.87 2.57
C THR A 358 8.55 -4.93 1.39
N ASN A 359 9.38 -5.98 1.34
CA ASN A 359 10.34 -6.26 0.26
C ASN A 359 9.72 -6.96 -0.95
N ARG A 360 8.38 -7.06 -0.97
CA ARG A 360 7.60 -7.78 -1.97
C ARG A 360 7.86 -9.28 -1.97
N SER A 361 8.47 -9.87 -0.92
CA SER A 361 8.53 -11.32 -0.83
C SER A 361 7.13 -11.88 -0.52
N GLY A 362 6.64 -12.76 -1.38
CA GLY A 362 5.45 -13.54 -1.11
C GLY A 362 5.81 -14.73 -0.22
N GLN A 363 5.03 -14.97 0.83
CA GLN A 363 5.25 -16.08 1.77
C GLN A 363 3.95 -16.80 2.07
N TRP A 364 3.96 -18.13 1.95
CA TRP A 364 2.85 -18.98 2.36
C TRP A 364 2.71 -19.02 3.88
N ARG A 365 1.48 -18.96 4.37
CA ARG A 365 1.09 -19.19 5.75
C ARG A 365 0.18 -20.40 5.77
N THR A 366 0.51 -21.38 6.58
CA THR A 366 -0.32 -22.58 6.77
C THR A 366 -1.21 -22.39 7.99
N ARG A 367 -2.45 -22.85 7.89
CA ARG A 367 -3.37 -22.87 9.03
C ARG A 367 -2.80 -23.72 10.16
N ILE A 368 -2.75 -23.16 11.37
CA ILE A 368 -2.19 -23.82 12.55
C ILE A 368 -3.28 -24.52 13.35
N VAL A 369 -4.42 -23.86 13.51
CA VAL A 369 -5.61 -24.39 14.20
C VAL A 369 -6.85 -24.12 13.35
N LYS A 370 -7.96 -24.84 13.59
CA LYS A 370 -9.23 -24.50 12.93
C LYS A 370 -9.82 -23.22 13.53
N PRO A 371 -10.61 -22.44 12.77
CA PRO A 371 -11.37 -21.31 13.33
C PRO A 371 -12.11 -21.71 14.62
N LEU A 372 -11.93 -20.91 15.66
CA LEU A 372 -12.50 -21.13 16.98
C LEU A 372 -13.97 -20.71 17.02
N PHE A 373 -14.77 -21.43 17.81
CA PHE A 373 -16.20 -21.17 17.98
C PHE A 373 -16.95 -21.15 16.63
N GLU A 374 -17.74 -20.11 16.40
CA GLU A 374 -18.49 -19.88 15.17
C GLU A 374 -17.76 -18.95 14.19
N SER A 375 -16.49 -18.62 14.48
CA SER A 375 -15.71 -17.74 13.62
C SER A 375 -15.49 -18.35 12.24
N LYS A 376 -15.37 -17.47 11.24
CA LYS A 376 -15.15 -17.84 9.84
C LYS A 376 -13.94 -17.11 9.30
N GLU A 377 -13.21 -17.74 8.39
CA GLU A 377 -12.16 -17.02 7.69
C GLU A 377 -12.78 -15.90 6.83
N ASP A 378 -12.03 -14.83 6.55
CA ASP A 378 -12.54 -13.64 5.84
C ASP A 378 -13.25 -13.99 4.52
N GLN A 379 -12.67 -14.91 3.73
CA GLN A 379 -13.26 -15.36 2.47
C GLN A 379 -14.59 -16.09 2.65
N ASP A 380 -14.79 -16.82 3.76
CA ASP A 380 -16.01 -17.57 3.99
C ASP A 380 -17.17 -16.62 4.25
N VAL A 381 -16.89 -15.51 4.97
CA VAL A 381 -17.85 -14.41 5.13
C VAL A 381 -18.22 -13.81 3.78
N MET A 382 -17.23 -13.56 2.90
CA MET A 382 -17.47 -13.02 1.55
C MET A 382 -18.22 -14.01 0.65
N PHE A 383 -17.95 -15.32 0.77
CA PHE A 383 -18.69 -16.36 0.06
C PHE A 383 -20.14 -16.43 0.50
N LEU A 384 -20.41 -16.34 1.80
CA LEU A 384 -21.77 -16.29 2.34
C LEU A 384 -22.50 -15.03 1.90
N PHE A 385 -21.82 -13.88 1.89
CA PHE A 385 -22.32 -12.64 1.35
C PHE A 385 -22.73 -12.82 -0.12
N ALA A 386 -21.82 -13.31 -0.97
CA ALA A 386 -22.09 -13.52 -2.39
C ALA A 386 -23.24 -14.51 -2.63
N LYS A 387 -23.36 -15.57 -1.81
CA LYS A 387 -24.51 -16.52 -1.86
C LYS A 387 -25.81 -15.84 -1.50
N LYS A 388 -25.82 -15.03 -0.42
CA LYS A 388 -27.02 -14.32 0.04
C LYS A 388 -27.56 -13.34 -0.99
N PHE A 389 -26.66 -12.67 -1.72
CA PHE A 389 -27.00 -11.72 -2.77
C PHE A 389 -27.06 -12.35 -4.17
N GLY A 390 -26.87 -13.66 -4.28
CA GLY A 390 -27.10 -14.42 -5.50
C GLY A 390 -26.09 -14.17 -6.62
N PHE A 391 -24.84 -13.87 -6.30
CA PHE A 391 -23.76 -13.71 -7.30
C PHE A 391 -22.55 -14.62 -7.03
N TYR A 392 -22.72 -15.66 -6.22
CA TYR A 392 -21.64 -16.56 -5.80
C TYR A 392 -20.96 -17.27 -6.97
N ASP A 393 -21.72 -17.79 -7.93
CA ASP A 393 -21.17 -18.58 -9.03
C ASP A 393 -20.27 -17.74 -9.93
N GLU A 394 -20.61 -16.46 -10.12
CA GLU A 394 -19.75 -15.49 -10.79
C GLU A 394 -18.55 -15.08 -9.93
N TYR A 395 -18.76 -14.87 -8.63
CA TYR A 395 -17.71 -14.48 -7.69
C TYR A 395 -16.56 -15.48 -7.64
N VAL A 396 -16.86 -16.78 -7.73
CA VAL A 396 -15.86 -17.86 -7.70
C VAL A 396 -15.42 -18.34 -9.07
N ARG A 397 -15.91 -17.72 -10.16
CA ARG A 397 -15.69 -18.21 -11.52
C ARG A 397 -14.22 -18.22 -11.90
N GLY A 398 -13.48 -17.15 -11.57
CA GLY A 398 -12.07 -17.00 -11.91
C GLY A 398 -11.18 -18.15 -11.42
N MET A 399 -11.46 -18.66 -10.21
CA MET A 399 -10.75 -19.79 -9.60
C MET A 399 -10.91 -21.12 -10.36
N LYS A 400 -11.93 -21.25 -11.20
CA LYS A 400 -12.19 -22.44 -12.03
C LYS A 400 -11.61 -22.34 -13.44
N MET A 401 -11.11 -21.17 -13.82
CA MET A 401 -10.55 -20.93 -15.15
C MET A 401 -9.07 -21.38 -15.23
N GLY A 402 -8.59 -21.66 -16.43
CA GLY A 402 -7.22 -22.01 -16.76
C GLY A 402 -6.91 -21.69 -18.23
N VAL A 403 -5.63 -21.60 -18.60
CA VAL A 403 -5.22 -21.35 -19.99
C VAL A 403 -4.91 -22.68 -20.68
N VAL A 404 -5.64 -22.98 -21.75
CA VAL A 404 -5.48 -24.18 -22.59
C VAL A 404 -5.32 -23.70 -24.03
N ASP A 405 -4.21 -24.08 -24.68
CA ASP A 405 -3.87 -23.66 -26.06
C ASP A 405 -3.89 -22.13 -26.27
N GLY A 406 -3.50 -21.37 -25.23
CA GLY A 406 -3.47 -19.90 -25.27
C GLY A 406 -4.82 -19.23 -25.01
N GLU A 407 -5.88 -20.00 -24.80
CA GLU A 407 -7.24 -19.51 -24.53
C GLU A 407 -7.64 -19.77 -23.08
N LEU A 408 -8.39 -18.85 -22.47
CA LEU A 408 -8.94 -19.06 -21.14
C LEU A 408 -10.19 -19.95 -21.23
N LYS A 409 -10.16 -21.10 -20.56
CA LYS A 409 -11.25 -22.08 -20.50
C LYS A 409 -11.53 -22.47 -19.07
N GLN A 410 -12.75 -22.90 -18.78
CA GLN A 410 -13.03 -23.57 -17.51
C GLN A 410 -12.34 -24.94 -17.54
N VAL A 411 -11.45 -25.19 -16.57
CA VAL A 411 -10.63 -26.43 -16.52
C VAL A 411 -11.01 -27.35 -15.37
N LYS A 412 -11.97 -26.92 -14.54
CA LYS A 412 -12.47 -27.65 -13.37
C LYS A 412 -13.91 -27.25 -13.06
N ASP A 413 -14.64 -28.15 -12.40
CA ASP A 413 -16.03 -27.91 -12.01
C ASP A 413 -16.15 -27.14 -10.69
N ASP A 414 -15.18 -27.32 -9.79
CA ASP A 414 -15.09 -26.65 -8.49
C ASP A 414 -13.65 -26.19 -8.21
N PHE A 415 -13.47 -25.33 -7.21
CA PHE A 415 -12.17 -24.76 -6.82
C PHE A 415 -11.68 -25.27 -5.46
N VAL A 416 -10.37 -25.21 -5.26
CA VAL A 416 -9.70 -25.54 -4.00
C VAL A 416 -9.13 -24.27 -3.39
N TRP A 417 -9.71 -23.82 -2.28
CA TRP A 417 -9.20 -22.69 -1.52
C TRP A 417 -8.00 -23.07 -0.64
N PRO A 418 -6.98 -22.21 -0.47
CA PRO A 418 -6.73 -20.92 -1.15
C PRO A 418 -5.90 -21.05 -2.45
N ASP A 419 -5.59 -22.28 -2.87
CA ASP A 419 -4.65 -22.54 -3.96
C ASP A 419 -5.14 -21.94 -5.29
N ASP A 420 -6.41 -22.13 -5.63
CA ASP A 420 -6.98 -21.62 -6.88
C ASP A 420 -7.20 -20.11 -6.90
N ALA A 421 -7.46 -19.50 -5.75
CA ALA A 421 -7.48 -18.04 -5.62
C ALA A 421 -6.09 -17.45 -5.87
N THR A 422 -5.06 -18.10 -5.32
CA THR A 422 -3.66 -17.70 -5.54
C THR A 422 -3.27 -17.82 -7.01
N ASP A 423 -3.67 -18.90 -7.66
CA ASP A 423 -3.37 -19.14 -9.07
C ASP A 423 -4.17 -18.22 -10.01
N GLU A 424 -5.41 -17.86 -9.65
CA GLU A 424 -6.18 -16.81 -10.34
C GLU A 424 -5.45 -15.47 -10.27
N VAL A 425 -5.03 -15.04 -9.08
CA VAL A 425 -4.27 -13.79 -8.90
C VAL A 425 -3.00 -13.82 -9.75
N ALA A 426 -2.23 -14.91 -9.70
CA ALA A 426 -1.00 -15.06 -10.46
C ALA A 426 -1.20 -15.00 -11.98
N ARG A 427 -2.37 -15.43 -12.47
CA ARG A 427 -2.72 -15.37 -13.90
C ARG A 427 -3.21 -13.99 -14.33
N ASN A 428 -4.03 -13.33 -13.50
CA ASN A 428 -4.70 -12.09 -13.88
C ASN A 428 -3.90 -10.82 -13.54
N THR A 429 -2.94 -10.89 -12.63
CA THR A 429 -2.16 -9.72 -12.19
C THR A 429 -0.81 -9.60 -12.89
N GLN A 430 -0.74 -8.84 -14.00
CA GLN A 430 0.51 -8.64 -14.75
C GLN A 430 1.29 -7.41 -14.28
N SER A 431 1.73 -7.43 -13.02
CA SER A 431 2.55 -6.36 -12.44
C SER A 431 3.88 -6.89 -11.90
N ILE A 432 4.88 -6.01 -11.82
CA ILE A 432 6.22 -6.34 -11.36
C ILE A 432 6.14 -6.94 -9.96
N GLY A 433 6.64 -8.16 -9.83
CA GLY A 433 6.66 -8.88 -8.58
C GLY A 433 5.51 -9.86 -8.40
N ASN A 434 4.36 -9.69 -9.07
CA ASN A 434 3.18 -10.55 -8.91
C ASN A 434 3.08 -11.73 -9.90
N ASN A 435 3.80 -11.63 -11.02
CA ASN A 435 3.81 -12.68 -12.04
C ASN A 435 4.36 -14.02 -11.51
N GLY A 436 3.65 -15.10 -11.83
CA GLY A 436 4.10 -16.47 -11.57
C GLY A 436 4.03 -16.90 -10.11
N ARG A 437 3.28 -16.21 -9.26
CA ARG A 437 3.09 -16.53 -7.83
C ARG A 437 2.03 -17.61 -7.60
N THR A 438 2.26 -18.82 -8.10
CA THR A 438 1.30 -19.92 -7.91
C THR A 438 1.38 -20.51 -6.50
N ALA A 439 0.27 -21.08 -6.02
CA ALA A 439 0.20 -21.75 -4.71
C ALA A 439 1.24 -22.88 -4.61
N ALA A 440 1.38 -23.67 -5.68
CA ALA A 440 2.38 -24.73 -5.77
C ALA A 440 3.82 -24.21 -5.58
N ARG A 441 4.15 -23.04 -6.15
CA ARG A 441 5.47 -22.43 -5.97
C ARG A 441 5.70 -21.96 -4.55
N PHE A 442 4.71 -21.32 -3.93
CA PHE A 442 4.80 -20.87 -2.55
C PHE A 442 4.91 -22.02 -1.56
N ARG A 443 4.08 -23.06 -1.70
CA ARG A 443 4.18 -24.27 -0.86
C ARG A 443 5.52 -24.97 -1.05
N ARG A 444 6.06 -25.02 -2.28
CA ARG A 444 7.41 -25.54 -2.53
C ARG A 444 8.49 -24.69 -1.85
N GLN A 445 8.39 -23.37 -1.93
CA GLN A 445 9.30 -22.46 -1.23
C GLN A 445 9.26 -22.73 0.29
N GLN A 446 8.06 -22.82 0.87
CA GLN A 446 7.86 -23.09 2.29
C GLN A 446 8.47 -24.42 2.74
N LYS A 447 8.25 -25.51 1.99
CA LYS A 447 8.85 -26.83 2.26
C LYS A 447 10.38 -26.80 2.27
N ASN A 448 10.98 -25.86 1.55
CA ASN A 448 12.43 -25.72 1.40
C ASN A 448 13.02 -24.58 2.22
N TRP A 449 12.29 -24.00 3.19
CA TRP A 449 12.82 -22.91 4.03
C TRP A 449 14.13 -23.23 4.75
N HIS A 450 14.38 -24.50 5.06
CA HIS A 450 15.63 -24.99 5.65
C HIS A 450 16.87 -24.80 4.75
N LEU A 451 16.69 -24.56 3.44
CA LEU A 451 17.76 -24.29 2.49
C LEU A 451 18.09 -22.79 2.38
N PHE A 452 17.26 -21.92 2.95
CA PHE A 452 17.49 -20.47 2.93
C PHE A 452 18.42 -20.09 4.08
N ASP A 453 19.29 -19.12 3.81
CA ASP A 453 20.09 -18.49 4.85
C ASP A 453 19.14 -17.71 5.78
N PRO A 454 19.00 -18.07 7.08
CA PRO A 454 18.14 -17.33 8.01
C PRO A 454 18.65 -15.91 8.29
N ASP A 455 19.85 -15.61 7.83
CA ASP A 455 20.64 -14.45 8.15
C ASP A 455 20.85 -13.49 6.96
N THR A 456 20.50 -13.87 5.71
CA THR A 456 20.58 -12.99 4.53
C THR A 456 19.38 -13.07 3.58
#